data_AF-A0A7J3I587-F1
#
_entry.id   AF-A0A7J3I587-F1
#
_cell.length_a   1.000
_cell.length_b   1.000
_cell.length_c   1.000
_cell.angle_alpha   90.00
_cell.angle_beta   90.00
_cell.angle_gamma   90.00
#
_symmetry.space_group_name_H-M   'P 1'
#
loop_
_entity.id
_entity.type
_entity.pdbx_description
1 polymer ?
#
loop_
_entity_poly.entity_id
_entity_poly.type
_entity_poly.pdbx_seq_one_letter_code
_entity_poly.pdbx_strand_id
1 'polypeptide(L)'
;MTLMRSKEELRYYIWDLMVSRGVAVFPLPPHGRIPNFKGAVSAARNVRKLEEYREAKCVFAGPDAALKPLRSMVLADGKSLAYATPHMKEFKVLDAGSNPSKVSIRHLISLGRPLDCTVEVAVIGSVAVDLNGNR
;
A
#
# COMPACT_ATOMS: atom_id res chain seq x y z
N MET A 1 -5.15 -10.00 28.02
CA MET A 1 -4.52 -9.43 26.82
C MET A 1 -3.05 -9.26 27.16
N THR A 2 -2.15 -10.05 26.57
CA THR A 2 -0.71 -9.97 26.89
C THR A 2 -0.19 -8.62 26.41
N LEU A 3 0.36 -7.80 27.30
CA LEU A 3 1.01 -6.57 26.91
C LEU A 3 2.25 -6.93 26.08
N MET A 4 2.29 -6.50 24.82
CA MET A 4 3.49 -6.60 24.00
C MET A 4 4.43 -5.47 24.39
N ARG A 5 5.69 -5.81 24.60
CA ARG A 5 6.72 -4.92 25.16
C ARG A 5 7.55 -4.24 24.08
N SER A 6 7.38 -4.61 22.82
CA SER A 6 8.08 -3.97 21.70
C SER A 6 7.29 -3.99 20.39
N LYS A 7 7.65 -3.09 19.46
CA LYS A 7 7.16 -3.11 18.08
C LYS A 7 7.52 -4.40 17.34
N GLU A 8 8.61 -5.06 17.72
CA GLU A 8 9.02 -6.32 17.12
C GLU A 8 8.16 -7.48 17.59
N GLU A 9 7.91 -7.60 18.90
CA GLU A 9 6.99 -8.61 19.46
C GLU A 9 5.59 -8.49 18.81
N LEU A 10 5.10 -7.26 18.63
CA LEU A 10 3.83 -7.01 17.96
C LEU A 10 3.84 -7.42 16.48
N ARG A 11 4.92 -7.13 15.75
CA ARG A 11 5.03 -7.55 14.34
C ARG A 11 5.01 -9.08 14.21
N TYR A 12 5.80 -9.79 15.03
CA TYR A 12 5.80 -11.25 15.04
C TYR A 12 4.44 -11.82 15.38
N TYR A 13 3.79 -11.31 16.42
CA TYR A 13 2.44 -11.75 16.77
C TYR A 13 1.45 -11.58 15.62
N ILE A 14 1.44 -10.43 14.95
CA ILE A 14 0.52 -10.20 13.82
C ILE A 14 0.86 -11.10 12.64
N TRP A 15 2.14 -11.25 12.29
CA TRP A 15 2.54 -12.16 11.23
C TRP A 15 2.11 -13.61 11.51
N ASP A 16 2.33 -14.11 12.72
CA ASP A 16 1.92 -15.46 13.15
C ASP A 16 0.40 -15.61 13.17
N LEU A 17 -0.32 -14.57 13.61
CA LEU A 17 -1.78 -14.53 13.58
C LEU A 17 -2.31 -14.59 12.14
N MET A 18 -1.67 -13.89 11.20
CA MET A 18 -2.06 -13.92 9.79
C MET A 18 -1.85 -15.29 9.15
N VAL A 19 -0.77 -15.99 9.52
CA VAL A 19 -0.48 -17.36 9.07
C VAL A 19 -1.49 -18.34 9.66
N SER A 20 -1.67 -18.33 10.99
CA SER A 20 -2.59 -19.25 11.69
C SER A 20 -4.04 -19.10 11.26
N ARG A 21 -4.48 -17.87 10.94
CA ARG A 21 -5.82 -17.61 10.39
C ARG A 21 -5.93 -17.85 8.87
N GLY A 22 -4.83 -18.20 8.21
CA GLY A 22 -4.81 -18.43 6.76
C GLY A 22 -5.19 -17.20 5.93
N VAL A 23 -4.94 -15.99 6.45
CA VAL A 23 -5.25 -14.72 5.77
C VAL A 23 -4.05 -14.12 5.06
N ALA A 24 -2.83 -14.53 5.40
CA ALA A 24 -1.64 -14.13 4.65
C ALA A 24 -1.70 -14.66 3.21
N VAL A 25 -1.33 -13.83 2.24
CA VAL A 25 -1.21 -14.23 0.82
C VAL A 25 0.14 -13.80 0.27
N PHE A 26 0.49 -14.28 -0.92
CA PHE A 26 1.78 -13.97 -1.55
C PHE A 26 2.07 -12.46 -1.54
N PRO A 27 3.28 -12.04 -1.14
CA PRO A 27 4.47 -12.86 -0.92
C PRO A 27 4.57 -13.47 0.49
N LEU A 28 4.81 -14.79 0.55
CA LEU A 28 4.97 -15.56 1.80
C LEU A 28 6.46 -15.89 2.08
N PRO A 29 6.84 -16.17 3.34
CA PRO A 29 6.08 -15.89 4.56
C PRO A 29 5.87 -14.37 4.76
N PRO A 30 4.86 -13.94 5.55
CA PRO A 30 4.59 -12.52 5.77
C PRO A 30 5.65 -11.81 6.62
N HIS A 31 6.51 -12.56 7.32
CA HIS A 31 7.52 -12.03 8.22
C HIS A 31 8.57 -11.15 7.51
N GLY A 32 9.04 -10.13 8.23
CA GLY A 32 10.08 -9.21 7.77
C GLY A 32 9.63 -8.20 6.71
N ARG A 33 8.32 -8.08 6.45
CA ARG A 33 7.76 -7.15 5.45
C ARG A 33 6.38 -6.62 5.87
N ILE A 34 5.90 -5.61 5.16
CA ILE A 34 4.48 -5.24 5.17
C ILE A 34 3.71 -6.39 4.49
N PRO A 35 2.83 -7.10 5.21
CA PRO A 35 2.24 -8.33 4.71
C PRO A 35 1.11 -8.06 3.71
N ASN A 36 0.90 -8.99 2.79
CA ASN A 36 -0.29 -9.03 1.95
C ASN A 36 -1.34 -9.95 2.58
N PHE A 37 -2.62 -9.67 2.33
CA PHE A 37 -3.72 -10.38 2.99
C PHE A 37 -4.94 -10.62 2.09
N LYS A 38 -5.69 -11.68 2.40
CA LYS A 38 -7.03 -11.93 1.87
C LYS A 38 -7.92 -10.74 2.23
N GLY A 39 -8.39 -10.01 1.22
CA GLY A 39 -9.20 -8.80 1.42
C GLY A 39 -8.53 -7.49 1.00
N ALA A 40 -7.27 -7.51 0.55
CA ALA A 40 -6.57 -6.31 0.08
C ALA A 40 -7.35 -5.53 -1.02
N VAL A 41 -8.03 -6.25 -1.92
CA VAL A 41 -8.89 -5.62 -2.94
C VAL A 41 -10.09 -4.91 -2.31
N SER A 42 -10.74 -5.55 -1.33
CA SER A 42 -11.88 -4.95 -0.62
C SER A 42 -11.45 -3.75 0.22
N ALA A 43 -10.28 -3.81 0.87
CA ALA A 43 -9.70 -2.69 1.58
C ALA A 43 -9.42 -1.50 0.64
N ALA A 44 -8.83 -1.75 -0.53
CA ALA A 44 -8.63 -0.72 -1.56
C ALA A 44 -9.96 -0.11 -2.04
N ARG A 45 -11.04 -0.90 -2.18
CA ARG A 45 -12.36 -0.36 -2.50
C ARG A 45 -12.93 0.53 -1.40
N ASN A 46 -12.60 0.29 -0.13
CA ASN A 46 -13.03 1.16 0.96
C ASN A 46 -12.31 2.52 0.91
N VAL A 47 -11.01 2.53 0.57
CA VAL A 47 -10.28 3.80 0.31
C VAL A 47 -10.98 4.64 -0.76
N ARG A 48 -11.46 4.01 -1.84
CA ARG A 48 -12.18 4.71 -2.93
C ARG A 48 -13.50 5.37 -2.53
N LYS A 49 -14.03 5.05 -1.35
CA LYS A 49 -15.27 5.64 -0.82
C LYS A 49 -15.01 6.91 -0.01
N LEU A 50 -13.76 7.17 0.38
CA LEU A 50 -13.38 8.37 1.11
C LEU A 50 -13.49 9.59 0.22
N GLU A 51 -13.98 10.70 0.75
CA GLU A 51 -14.15 11.93 -0.03
C GLU A 51 -12.78 12.52 -0.41
N GLU A 52 -11.83 12.47 0.52
CA GLU A 52 -10.45 12.90 0.30
C GLU A 52 -9.80 12.17 -0.89
N TYR A 53 -10.11 10.88 -1.04
CA TYR A 53 -9.63 10.11 -2.19
C TYR A 53 -10.33 10.52 -3.49
N ARG A 54 -11.64 10.77 -3.43
CA ARG A 54 -12.44 11.14 -4.61
C ARG A 54 -11.98 12.48 -5.18
N GLU A 55 -11.71 13.44 -4.32
CA GLU A 55 -11.23 14.78 -4.68
C GLU A 55 -9.76 14.79 -5.12
N ALA A 56 -8.92 13.93 -4.55
CA ALA A 56 -7.48 13.88 -4.86
C ALA A 56 -7.19 13.60 -6.34
N LYS A 57 -6.25 14.36 -6.92
CA LYS A 57 -5.72 14.17 -8.27
C LYS A 57 -4.43 13.34 -8.27
N CYS A 58 -3.62 13.43 -7.21
CA CYS A 58 -2.36 12.71 -7.06
C CYS A 58 -2.37 11.93 -5.73
N VAL A 59 -2.40 10.59 -5.83
CA VAL A 59 -2.50 9.68 -4.68
C VAL A 59 -1.21 8.88 -4.55
N PHE A 60 -0.64 8.83 -3.36
CA PHE A 60 0.51 8.00 -3.05
C PHE A 60 0.10 6.59 -2.62
N ALA A 61 0.67 5.58 -3.27
CA ALA A 61 0.60 4.19 -2.84
C ALA A 61 1.92 3.47 -3.09
N GLY A 62 2.54 2.99 -2.01
CA GLY A 62 3.86 2.34 -2.03
C GLY A 62 3.92 1.04 -2.83
N PRO A 63 5.14 0.49 -3.00
CA PRO A 63 5.38 -0.71 -3.82
C PRO A 63 4.87 -2.00 -3.19
N ASP A 64 4.39 -1.97 -1.94
CA ASP A 64 3.90 -3.11 -1.17
C ASP A 64 2.83 -3.92 -1.91
N ALA A 65 2.87 -5.24 -1.73
CA ALA A 65 1.96 -6.15 -2.41
C ALA A 65 0.49 -5.89 -2.07
N ALA A 66 0.19 -5.56 -0.80
CA ALA A 66 -1.15 -5.21 -0.34
C ALA A 66 -1.73 -3.97 -1.04
N LEU A 67 -0.87 -3.04 -1.49
CA LEU A 67 -1.27 -1.80 -2.15
C LEU A 67 -1.41 -1.94 -3.67
N LYS A 68 -1.06 -3.09 -4.26
CA LYS A 68 -1.19 -3.33 -5.71
C LYS A 68 -2.62 -3.09 -6.24
N PRO A 69 -3.70 -3.55 -5.58
CA PRO A 69 -5.05 -3.26 -6.03
C PRO A 69 -5.36 -1.77 -6.04
N LEU A 70 -4.93 -1.03 -5.00
CA LEU A 70 -5.14 0.41 -4.92
C LEU A 70 -4.38 1.16 -6.01
N ARG A 71 -3.11 0.81 -6.28
CA ARG A 71 -2.34 1.39 -7.39
C ARG A 71 -3.08 1.26 -8.73
N SER A 72 -3.63 0.08 -8.99
CA SER A 72 -4.43 -0.15 -10.21
C SER A 72 -5.67 0.73 -10.24
N MET A 73 -6.38 0.83 -9.11
CA MET A 73 -7.59 1.66 -8.99
C MET A 73 -7.31 3.16 -9.14
N VAL A 74 -6.21 3.67 -8.57
CA VAL A 74 -5.79 5.08 -8.74
C VAL A 74 -5.67 5.43 -10.22
N LEU A 75 -4.96 4.61 -10.99
CA LEU A 75 -4.81 4.86 -12.43
C LEU A 75 -6.11 4.64 -13.20
N ALA A 76 -6.93 3.65 -12.82
CA ALA A 76 -8.23 3.39 -13.44
C ALA A 76 -9.23 4.54 -13.21
N ASP A 77 -9.09 5.25 -12.08
CA ASP A 77 -9.90 6.41 -11.72
C ASP A 77 -9.38 7.70 -12.35
N GLY A 78 -8.40 7.61 -13.27
CA GLY A 78 -7.84 8.76 -13.98
C GLY A 78 -6.99 9.69 -13.10
N LYS A 79 -6.44 9.16 -12.01
CA LYS A 79 -5.60 9.91 -11.06
C LYS A 79 -4.12 9.60 -11.29
N SER A 80 -3.25 10.52 -10.92
CA SER A 80 -1.81 10.28 -10.89
C SER A 80 -1.44 9.40 -9.69
N LEU A 81 -0.56 8.42 -9.92
CA LEU A 81 -0.06 7.52 -8.89
C LEU A 81 1.36 7.91 -8.49
N ALA A 82 1.50 8.51 -7.31
CA ALA A 82 2.80 8.73 -6.68
C ALA A 82 3.25 7.49 -5.88
N TYR A 83 4.55 7.25 -5.83
CA TYR A 83 5.12 6.14 -5.07
C TYR A 83 6.61 6.35 -4.78
N ALA A 84 7.09 5.69 -3.74
CA ALA A 84 8.52 5.54 -3.50
C ALA A 84 9.03 4.27 -4.18
N THR A 85 10.22 4.33 -4.79
CA THR A 85 10.92 3.12 -5.26
C THR A 85 11.35 2.26 -4.06
N PRO A 86 11.65 0.96 -4.24
CA PRO A 86 12.12 0.11 -3.15
C PRO A 86 13.29 0.74 -2.37
N HIS A 87 13.23 0.62 -1.04
CA HIS A 87 14.16 1.29 -0.12
C HIS A 87 14.11 2.83 -0.13
N MET A 88 13.03 3.41 -0.64
CA MET A 88 12.79 4.87 -0.66
C MET A 88 13.90 5.66 -1.37
N LYS A 89 14.53 5.09 -2.40
CA LYS A 89 15.63 5.75 -3.11
C LYS A 89 15.17 6.99 -3.87
N GLU A 90 13.98 6.93 -4.45
CA GLU A 90 13.41 7.99 -5.28
C GLU A 90 11.89 8.05 -5.12
N PHE A 91 11.33 9.24 -5.30
CA PHE A 91 9.89 9.45 -5.42
C PHE A 91 9.53 9.67 -6.88
N LYS A 92 8.59 8.87 -7.38
CA LYS A 92 8.20 8.84 -8.78
C LYS A 92 6.69 8.92 -8.93
N VAL A 93 6.25 9.26 -10.13
CA VAL A 93 4.84 9.34 -10.49
C VAL A 93 4.57 8.62 -11.81
N LEU A 94 3.43 7.94 -11.87
CA LEU A 94 2.77 7.56 -13.11
C LEU A 94 1.60 8.51 -13.34
N ASP A 95 1.55 9.13 -14.50
CA ASP A 95 0.52 10.12 -14.83
C ASP A 95 -0.87 9.49 -14.98
N ALA A 96 -1.89 10.31 -14.72
CA ALA A 96 -3.26 10.01 -15.12
C ALA A 96 -3.31 9.53 -16.60
N GLY A 97 -4.10 8.50 -16.87
CA GLY A 97 -4.15 7.85 -18.19
C GLY A 97 -3.11 6.75 -18.41
N SER A 98 -2.15 6.56 -17.50
CA SER A 98 -1.26 5.40 -17.50
C SER A 98 -2.04 4.09 -17.38
N ASN A 99 -1.52 3.01 -17.97
CA ASN A 99 -2.21 1.71 -17.99
C ASN A 99 -2.40 1.13 -16.57
N PRO A 100 -3.65 0.92 -16.09
CA PRO A 100 -3.93 0.42 -14.74
C PRO A 100 -3.40 -0.98 -14.43
N SER A 101 -3.07 -1.77 -15.46
CA SER A 101 -2.46 -3.09 -15.31
C SER A 101 -0.95 -3.04 -15.09
N LYS A 102 -0.30 -1.91 -15.40
CA LYS A 102 1.16 -1.73 -15.30
C LYS A 102 1.60 -1.16 -13.95
N VAL A 103 1.18 -1.81 -12.86
CA VAL A 103 1.42 -1.34 -11.47
C VAL A 103 2.23 -2.33 -10.62
N SER A 104 2.96 -3.26 -11.25
CA SER A 104 3.90 -4.13 -10.53
C SER A 104 5.13 -3.35 -10.08
N ILE A 105 5.91 -3.88 -9.14
CA ILE A 105 7.19 -3.24 -8.72
C ILE A 105 8.11 -3.01 -9.93
N ARG A 106 8.20 -3.98 -10.85
CA ARG A 106 8.99 -3.85 -12.08
C ARG A 106 8.53 -2.66 -12.92
N HIS A 107 7.21 -2.53 -13.11
CA HIS A 107 6.63 -1.41 -13.86
C HIS A 107 6.86 -0.06 -13.16
N LEU A 108 6.70 -0.01 -11.84
CA LEU A 108 6.97 1.19 -11.05
C LEU A 108 8.43 1.63 -11.19
N ILE A 109 9.39 0.71 -11.21
CA ILE A 109 10.80 1.07 -11.41
C ILE A 109 11.00 1.66 -12.81
N SER A 110 10.47 1.00 -13.85
CA SER A 110 10.79 1.32 -15.24
C SER A 110 9.97 2.44 -15.88
N LEU A 111 8.75 2.72 -15.42
CA LEU A 111 7.80 3.57 -16.17
C LEU A 111 7.61 4.97 -15.57
N GLY A 112 7.83 5.15 -14.27
CA GLY A 112 7.59 6.46 -13.66
C GLY A 112 8.64 7.49 -14.04
N ARG A 113 8.24 8.75 -13.95
CA ARG A 113 9.09 9.93 -13.99
C ARG A 113 9.27 10.49 -12.57
N PRO A 114 10.22 11.42 -12.34
CA PRO A 114 10.34 12.09 -11.05
C PRO A 114 9.02 12.71 -10.58
N LEU A 115 8.72 12.59 -9.29
CA LEU A 115 7.50 13.18 -8.72
C LEU A 115 7.56 14.72 -8.81
N ASP A 116 6.55 15.32 -9.42
CA ASP A 116 6.38 16.77 -9.56
C ASP A 116 4.94 17.25 -9.21
N CYS A 117 4.06 16.33 -8.76
CA CYS A 117 2.74 16.68 -8.23
C CYS A 117 2.74 16.70 -6.70
N THR A 118 1.85 17.53 -6.15
CA THR A 118 1.53 17.49 -4.71
C THR A 118 0.72 16.24 -4.44
N VAL A 119 1.18 15.41 -3.49
CA VAL A 119 0.42 14.25 -3.01
C VAL A 119 -0.67 14.74 -2.05
N GLU A 120 -1.92 14.51 -2.40
CA GLU A 120 -3.09 14.94 -1.61
C GLU A 120 -3.56 13.86 -0.64
N VAL A 121 -3.39 12.58 -1.02
CA VAL A 121 -3.70 11.42 -0.18
C VAL A 121 -2.55 10.43 -0.24
N ALA A 122 -2.13 9.94 0.92
CA ALA A 122 -1.14 8.87 1.02
C ALA A 122 -1.74 7.64 1.70
N VAL A 123 -1.71 6.51 1.02
CA VAL A 123 -2.08 5.22 1.59
C VAL A 123 -0.82 4.37 1.74
N ILE A 124 -0.49 4.07 3.00
CA ILE A 124 0.70 3.35 3.39
C ILE A 124 0.34 2.01 4.04
N GLY A 125 1.18 1.01 3.84
CA GLY A 125 1.06 -0.24 4.56
C GLY A 125 1.58 -0.12 5.99
N SER A 126 0.96 -0.86 6.90
CA SER A 126 1.48 -1.12 8.24
C SER A 126 1.22 -2.58 8.60
N VAL A 127 2.04 -3.13 9.49
CA VAL A 127 1.79 -4.46 10.05
C VAL A 127 0.66 -4.41 11.07
N ALA A 128 0.63 -3.37 11.90
CA ALA A 128 -0.39 -3.15 12.92
C ALA A 128 -0.77 -1.68 12.97
N VAL A 129 -2.03 -1.41 13.29
CA VAL A 129 -2.53 -0.07 13.62
C VAL A 129 -3.52 -0.17 14.78
N ASP A 130 -3.63 0.88 15.58
CA ASP A 130 -4.68 1.00 16.60
C ASP A 130 -5.75 2.03 16.19
N LEU A 131 -6.78 2.18 17.04
CA LEU A 131 -7.88 3.13 16.80
C LEU A 131 -7.47 4.61 16.90
N ASN A 132 -6.30 4.89 17.48
CA ASN A 132 -5.75 6.24 17.58
C ASN A 132 -4.82 6.58 16.39
N GLY A 133 -4.62 5.64 15.46
CA GLY A 133 -3.75 5.82 14.30
C GLY A 133 -2.27 5.56 14.57
N ASN A 134 -1.91 4.97 15.71
CA ASN A 134 -0.54 4.52 15.95
C ASN A 134 -0.20 3.36 15.01
N ARG A 135 1.07 3.29 14.59
CA ARG A 135 1.60 2.27 13.66
C ARG A 135 3.04 1.86 13.98
#